data_AF-A0A060YJJ7-F1
#
_entry.id   AF-A0A060YJJ7-F1
#
_cell.length_a   1.000
_cell.length_b   1.000
_cell.length_c   1.000
_cell.angle_alpha   90.00
_cell.angle_beta   90.00
_cell.angle_gamma   90.00
#
_symmetry.space_group_name_H-M   'P 1'
#
loop_
_entity.id
_entity.type
_entity.pdbx_description
1 polymer ?
#
loop_
_entity_poly.entity_id
_entity_poly.type
_entity_poly.pdbx_seq_one_letter_code
_entity_poly.pdbx_strand_id
1 'polypeptide(L)'
;MLEETGTKVSISIVKRVLYRHNLKARKKPLLQTATKKARLQFATAHGDKDRTFWRNVLWSDETKIELFGHNDHRYEWAKIHPTYGGKLVEGYLKSLTLVKQFKGNATKYELSVCKLLTHWDCDERNKI
;
A
#
# COMPACT_ATOMS: atom_id res chain seq x y z
N MET A 1 5.95 26.32 8.50
CA MET A 1 6.51 25.52 9.61
C MET A 1 7.89 24.90 9.31
N LEU A 2 8.19 24.33 8.13
CA LEU A 2 9.58 23.91 7.80
C LEU A 2 10.31 24.84 6.81
N GLU A 3 9.61 25.75 6.13
CA GLU A 3 10.24 26.69 5.19
C GLU A 3 10.79 27.95 5.87
N GLU A 4 10.46 28.21 7.15
CA GLU A 4 10.87 29.42 7.86
C GLU A 4 12.31 29.37 8.42
N THR A 5 12.99 28.22 8.38
CA THR A 5 14.34 28.07 8.99
C THR A 5 15.44 27.63 8.02
N GLY A 6 15.13 27.42 6.72
CA GLY A 6 16.12 27.09 5.68
C GLY A 6 17.00 25.85 5.96
N THR A 7 16.72 25.07 7.01
CA THR A 7 17.64 24.06 7.50
C THR A 7 17.34 22.72 6.82
N LYS A 8 18.31 22.18 6.07
CA LYS A 8 18.16 20.89 5.38
C LYS A 8 18.28 19.74 6.40
N VAL A 9 17.14 19.21 6.83
CA VAL A 9 17.07 18.11 7.81
C VAL A 9 16.90 16.77 7.10
N SER A 10 17.60 15.73 7.59
CA SER A 10 17.44 14.36 7.07
C SER A 10 16.17 13.68 7.61
N ILE A 11 15.59 12.78 6.81
CA ILE A 11 14.38 12.01 7.19
C ILE A 11 14.57 11.25 8.51
N SER A 12 15.79 10.78 8.80
CA SER A 12 16.10 10.07 10.04
C SER A 12 15.99 10.98 11.27
N ILE A 13 16.39 12.25 11.16
CA ILE A 13 16.22 13.25 12.22
C ILE A 13 14.74 13.52 12.46
N VAL A 14 13.95 13.72 11.39
CA VAL A 14 12.49 13.93 11.50
C VAL A 14 11.82 12.74 12.19
N LYS A 15 12.12 11.50 11.78
CA LYS A 15 11.59 10.30 12.44
C LYS A 15 11.98 10.22 13.91
N ARG A 16 13.24 10.50 14.25
CA ARG A 16 13.73 10.46 15.64
C ARG A 16 13.01 11.47 16.53
N VAL A 17 12.77 12.68 16.03
CA VAL A 17 12.02 13.72 16.74
C VAL A 17 10.56 13.29 16.95
N LEU A 18 9.89 12.80 15.91
CA LEU A 18 8.51 12.30 16.01
C LEU A 18 8.38 11.18 17.05
N TYR A 19 9.33 10.23 17.07
CA TYR A 19 9.33 9.17 18.08
C TYR A 19 9.57 9.68 19.50
N ARG A 20 10.46 10.66 19.71
CA ARG A 20 10.68 11.30 21.03
C ARG A 20 9.41 11.96 21.54
N HIS A 21 8.62 12.55 20.66
CA HIS A 21 7.33 13.16 21.00
C HIS A 21 6.14 12.17 20.97
N ASN A 22 6.40 10.85 20.93
CA ASN A 22 5.38 9.79 20.87
C ASN A 22 4.40 9.89 19.68
N LEU A 23 4.79 10.57 18.62
CA LEU A 23 4.01 10.70 17.38
C LEU A 23 4.29 9.50 16.48
N LYS A 24 3.42 8.50 16.55
CA LYS A 24 3.48 7.28 15.72
C LYS A 24 2.32 7.28 14.71
N ALA A 25 2.59 6.80 13.50
CA ALA A 25 1.54 6.57 12.51
C ALA A 25 0.50 5.58 13.06
N ARG A 26 -0.78 5.94 12.96
CA ARG A 26 -1.87 5.14 13.51
C ARG A 26 -2.27 4.04 12.51
N LYS A 27 -2.40 2.80 12.99
CA LYS A 27 -2.86 1.66 12.16
C LYS A 27 -4.38 1.56 11.99
N LYS A 28 -5.15 2.22 12.87
CA LYS A 28 -6.63 2.15 12.90
C LYS A 28 -7.22 3.53 12.59
N PRO A 29 -8.37 3.61 11.90
CA PRO A 29 -9.03 4.89 11.66
C PRO A 29 -9.46 5.56 12.98
N LEU A 30 -9.62 6.87 12.93
CA LEU A 30 -10.21 7.64 14.03
C LEU A 30 -11.70 7.29 14.12
N LEU A 31 -12.12 6.74 15.26
CA LEU A 31 -13.53 6.46 15.51
C LEU A 31 -14.23 7.70 16.08
N GLN A 32 -15.41 8.01 15.56
CA GLN A 32 -16.29 9.01 16.15
C GLN A 32 -16.76 8.58 17.54
N THR A 33 -17.09 9.55 18.39
CA THR A 33 -17.55 9.31 19.77
C THR A 33 -18.83 8.47 19.81
N ALA A 34 -19.76 8.72 18.89
CA ALA A 34 -20.98 7.93 18.74
C ALA A 34 -20.69 6.45 18.47
N THR A 35 -19.81 6.14 17.51
CA THR A 35 -19.41 4.76 17.19
C THR A 35 -18.73 4.08 18.38
N LYS A 36 -17.91 4.80 19.15
CA LYS A 36 -17.28 4.25 20.36
C LYS A 36 -18.34 3.87 21.40
N LYS A 37 -19.33 4.73 21.63
CA LYS A 37 -20.42 4.48 22.59
C LYS A 37 -21.26 3.27 22.16
N ALA A 38 -21.67 3.22 20.89
CA ALA A 38 -22.47 2.11 20.36
C ALA A 38 -21.72 0.77 20.47
N ARG A 39 -20.42 0.76 20.14
CA ARG A 39 -19.58 -0.45 20.28
C ARG A 39 -19.43 -0.89 21.73
N LEU A 40 -19.27 0.05 22.66
CA LEU A 40 -19.18 -0.26 24.09
C LEU A 40 -20.50 -0.84 24.61
N GLN A 41 -21.63 -0.21 24.29
CA GLN A 41 -22.95 -0.71 24.68
C GLN A 41 -23.21 -2.12 24.15
N PHE A 42 -22.87 -2.39 22.89
CA PHE A 42 -22.98 -3.73 22.31
C PHE A 42 -22.12 -4.76 23.06
N ALA A 43 -20.86 -4.42 23.35
CA ALA A 43 -19.94 -5.30 24.05
C ALA A 43 -20.39 -5.60 25.49
N THR A 44 -20.87 -4.60 26.23
CA THR A 44 -21.41 -4.79 27.58
C THR A 44 -22.68 -5.64 27.55
N ALA A 45 -23.60 -5.40 26.60
CA ALA A 45 -24.86 -6.14 26.52
C ALA A 45 -24.69 -7.62 26.12
N HIS A 46 -23.61 -7.96 25.40
CA HIS A 46 -23.38 -9.31 24.89
C HIS A 46 -22.13 -10.00 25.47
N GLY A 47 -21.45 -9.39 26.44
CA GLY A 47 -20.20 -9.91 27.01
C GLY A 47 -20.36 -11.25 27.72
N ASP A 48 -21.50 -11.46 28.38
CA ASP A 48 -21.81 -12.69 29.13
C ASP A 48 -22.57 -13.74 28.30
N LYS A 49 -22.74 -13.50 26.99
CA LYS A 49 -23.42 -14.46 26.11
C LYS A 49 -22.55 -15.69 25.92
N ASP A 50 -23.20 -16.84 25.97
CA ASP A 50 -22.54 -18.14 25.87
C ASP A 50 -22.13 -18.47 24.43
N ARG A 51 -21.30 -19.49 24.28
CA ARG A 51 -20.79 -19.90 22.97
C ARG A 51 -21.89 -20.42 22.03
N THR A 52 -22.96 -21.01 22.57
CA THR A 52 -24.03 -21.54 21.73
C THR A 52 -24.84 -20.42 21.09
N PHE A 53 -25.09 -19.32 21.82
CA PHE A 53 -25.68 -18.10 21.27
C PHE A 53 -24.89 -17.62 20.05
N TRP A 54 -23.57 -17.43 20.17
CA TRP A 54 -22.75 -16.93 19.07
C TRP A 54 -22.64 -17.88 17.88
N ARG A 55 -22.75 -19.19 18.10
CA ARG A 55 -22.76 -20.20 17.03
C ARG A 55 -24.04 -20.13 16.18
N ASN A 56 -25.14 -19.66 16.77
CA ASN A 56 -26.43 -19.54 16.12
C ASN A 56 -26.62 -18.17 15.44
N VAL A 57 -25.66 -17.25 15.56
CA VAL A 57 -25.69 -15.97 14.85
C VAL A 57 -25.22 -16.16 13.40
N LEU A 58 -26.08 -15.82 12.45
CA LEU A 58 -25.72 -15.76 11.03
C LEU A 58 -25.11 -14.39 10.73
N TRP A 59 -23.83 -14.38 10.34
CA TRP A 59 -23.11 -13.17 9.93
C TRP A 59 -23.13 -13.04 8.42
N SER A 60 -23.36 -11.82 7.93
CA SER A 60 -23.23 -11.46 6.53
C SER A 60 -22.37 -10.21 6.38
N ASP A 61 -21.54 -10.20 5.34
CA ASP A 61 -20.75 -9.03 4.94
C ASP A 61 -20.42 -9.15 3.45
N GLU A 62 -20.07 -8.03 2.83
CA GLU A 62 -19.64 -7.96 1.44
C GLU A 62 -18.16 -7.61 1.40
N THR A 63 -17.36 -8.47 0.76
CA THR A 63 -15.94 -8.18 0.53
C THR A 63 -15.65 -8.15 -0.96
N LYS A 64 -14.90 -7.13 -1.40
CA LYS A 64 -14.39 -7.05 -2.76
C LYS A 64 -13.16 -7.94 -2.88
N ILE A 65 -13.22 -8.96 -3.72
CA ILE A 65 -12.07 -9.81 -4.06
C ILE A 65 -11.51 -9.31 -5.39
N GLU A 66 -10.31 -8.74 -5.35
CA GLU A 66 -9.60 -8.31 -6.55
C GLU A 66 -8.65 -9.41 -7.01
N LEU A 67 -8.71 -9.78 -8.30
CA LEU A 67 -7.78 -10.76 -8.88
C LEU A 67 -6.33 -10.29 -8.79
N PHE A 68 -6.12 -8.98 -8.86
CA PHE A 68 -4.83 -8.35 -8.66
C PHE A 68 -5.03 -7.13 -7.75
N GLY A 69 -4.45 -7.17 -6.56
CA GLY A 69 -4.59 -6.08 -5.59
C GLY A 69 -3.99 -4.77 -6.09
N HIS A 70 -4.62 -3.65 -5.73
CA HIS A 70 -4.20 -2.30 -6.13
C HIS A 70 -2.74 -1.95 -5.79
N ASN A 71 -2.13 -2.58 -4.77
CA ASN A 71 -0.75 -2.31 -4.35
C ASN A 71 0.06 -3.61 -4.19
N ASP A 72 -0.37 -4.70 -4.83
CA ASP A 72 0.36 -5.96 -4.73
C ASP A 72 1.45 -6.06 -5.81
N HIS A 73 2.58 -6.65 -5.42
CA HIS A 73 3.69 -6.90 -6.31
C HIS A 73 3.33 -8.07 -7.23
N ARG A 74 3.30 -7.84 -8.54
CA ARG A 74 2.97 -8.91 -9.49
C ARG A 74 4.22 -9.62 -9.93
N TYR A 75 4.12 -10.93 -10.07
CA TYR A 75 5.18 -11.75 -10.65
C TYR A 75 4.72 -12.34 -11.98
N GLU A 76 5.40 -11.96 -13.05
CA GLU A 76 5.14 -12.50 -14.38
C GLU A 76 6.36 -13.27 -14.88
N TRP A 77 6.10 -14.43 -15.48
CA TRP A 77 7.12 -15.22 -16.17
C TRP A 77 7.05 -14.88 -17.66
N ALA A 78 8.15 -14.37 -18.21
CA ALA A 78 8.26 -14.12 -19.64
C ALA A 78 9.37 -14.99 -20.24
N LYS A 79 9.10 -15.57 -21.42
CA LYS A 79 10.13 -16.19 -22.26
C LYS A 79 10.85 -15.06 -22.99
N ILE A 80 11.96 -14.62 -22.43
CA ILE A 80 12.78 -13.55 -23.03
C ILE A 80 14.07 -14.18 -23.52
N HIS A 81 14.38 -13.95 -24.80
CA HIS A 81 15.63 -14.38 -25.39
C HIS A 81 16.80 -13.62 -24.73
N PRO A 82 17.92 -14.28 -24.36
CA PRO A 82 18.97 -13.69 -23.51
C PRO A 82 19.54 -12.36 -24.00
N THR A 83 19.53 -12.13 -25.31
CA THR A 83 20.05 -10.92 -25.97
C THR A 83 19.23 -9.65 -25.70
N TYR A 84 17.96 -9.78 -25.27
CA TYR A 84 17.05 -8.63 -25.08
C TYR A 84 16.73 -8.33 -23.61
N GLY A 85 17.24 -9.13 -22.66
CA GLY A 85 16.93 -8.99 -21.23
C GLY A 85 17.36 -7.66 -20.60
N GLY A 86 18.35 -6.98 -21.17
CA GLY A 86 18.87 -5.69 -20.67
C GLY A 86 18.14 -4.43 -21.18
N LYS A 87 17.31 -4.52 -22.23
CA LYS A 87 16.70 -3.35 -22.91
C LYS A 87 15.20 -3.17 -22.64
N LEU A 88 14.57 -4.05 -21.86
CA LEU A 88 13.10 -4.10 -21.72
C LEU A 88 12.52 -3.12 -20.68
N VAL A 89 13.36 -2.40 -19.93
CA VAL A 89 12.90 -1.48 -18.87
C VAL A 89 12.48 -0.11 -19.43
N GLU A 90 12.92 0.25 -20.64
CA GLU A 90 12.77 1.61 -21.18
C GLU A 90 11.42 1.85 -21.92
N GLY A 91 10.74 0.80 -22.38
CA GLY A 91 9.58 0.93 -23.30
C GLY A 91 8.24 0.37 -22.83
N TYR A 92 8.17 -0.32 -21.69
CA TYR A 92 6.91 -0.87 -21.18
C TYR A 92 6.22 0.11 -20.23
N LEU A 93 4.99 0.51 -20.56
CA LEU A 93 4.10 1.34 -19.72
C LEU A 93 3.78 0.70 -18.34
N LYS A 94 4.23 -0.55 -18.12
CA LYS A 94 4.31 -1.22 -16.82
C LYS A 94 5.79 -1.32 -16.47
N SER A 95 6.27 -0.49 -15.54
CA SER A 95 7.68 -0.49 -15.15
C SER A 95 8.05 -1.85 -14.53
N LEU A 96 8.76 -2.68 -15.31
CA LEU A 96 9.48 -3.85 -14.80
C LEU A 96 10.49 -3.34 -13.77
N THR A 97 10.31 -3.71 -12.50
CA THR A 97 11.10 -3.13 -11.40
C THR A 97 12.36 -3.93 -11.10
N LEU A 98 12.31 -5.26 -11.21
CA LEU A 98 13.47 -6.11 -10.93
C LEU A 98 13.30 -7.53 -11.50
N VAL A 99 14.39 -8.11 -12.02
CA VAL A 99 14.48 -9.55 -12.28
C VAL A 99 14.68 -10.30 -10.96
N LYS A 100 13.81 -11.26 -10.66
CA LYS A 100 13.90 -12.07 -9.43
C LYS A 100 14.55 -13.43 -9.65
N GLN A 101 14.31 -14.07 -10.79
CA GLN A 101 14.73 -15.46 -11.00
C GLN A 101 14.84 -15.83 -12.49
N PHE A 102 15.79 -16.70 -12.81
CA PHE A 102 15.92 -17.35 -14.12
C PHE A 102 15.63 -18.85 -14.00
N LYS A 103 14.90 -19.41 -14.97
CA LYS A 103 14.66 -20.86 -15.11
C LYS A 103 14.66 -21.24 -16.59
N GLY A 104 15.79 -21.71 -17.09
CA GLY A 104 16.01 -21.92 -18.52
C GLY A 104 15.84 -20.61 -19.29
N ASN A 105 15.01 -20.60 -20.33
CA ASN A 105 14.72 -19.41 -21.13
C ASN A 105 13.60 -18.53 -20.54
N ALA A 106 13.09 -18.86 -19.35
CA ALA A 106 12.06 -18.10 -18.66
C ALA A 106 12.69 -17.24 -17.56
N THR A 107 12.29 -15.97 -17.50
CA THR A 107 12.72 -15.04 -16.47
C THR A 107 11.51 -14.55 -15.69
N LYS A 108 11.61 -14.54 -14.36
CA LYS A 108 10.59 -14.03 -13.43
C LYS A 108 10.90 -12.58 -13.10
N TYR A 109 9.94 -11.70 -13.36
CA TYR A 109 10.04 -10.28 -13.08
C TYR A 109 9.07 -9.86 -11.99
N GLU A 110 9.46 -8.85 -11.24
CA GLU A 110 8.56 -8.09 -10.37
C GLU A 110 8.03 -6.87 -11.13
N LEU A 111 6.71 -6.77 -11.22
CA LEU A 111 6.01 -5.65 -11.83
C LEU A 111 5.36 -4.80 -10.74
N SER A 112 5.71 -3.53 -10.70
CA SER A 112 4.95 -2.52 -9.95
C SER A 112 3.94 -1.88 -10.91
N VAL A 113 2.65 -2.03 -10.63
CA VAL A 113 1.63 -1.26 -11.35
C VAL A 113 1.46 0.08 -10.62
N CYS A 114 2.32 1.04 -10.93
CA CYS A 114 2.04 2.43 -10.57
C CYS A 114 0.91 2.93 -11.48
N LYS A 115 -0.18 3.43 -10.89
CA LYS A 115 -1.23 4.14 -11.61
C LYS A 115 -0.60 5.40 -12.23
N LEU A 116 -0.18 5.31 -13.49
CA LEU A 116 0.09 6.49 -14.31
C LEU A 116 -1.22 7.28 -14.35
N LEU A 117 -1.20 8.45 -13.72
CA LEU A 117 -2.26 9.44 -13.72
C LEU A 117 -2.74 9.66 -15.16
N THR A 118 -3.97 9.25 -15.43
CA THR A 118 -4.70 9.76 -16.59
C THR A 118 -5.10 11.20 -16.30
N HIS A 119 -4.48 12.12 -17.05
CA HIS A 119 -4.97 13.45 -17.42
C HIS A 119 -4.75 14.58 -16.40
N TRP A 120 -3.80 15.49 -16.69
CA TRP A 120 -3.97 16.95 -16.86
C TRP A 120 -2.58 17.64 -16.99
N ASP A 121 -2.25 17.98 -18.24
CA ASP A 121 -1.49 19.12 -18.80
C ASP A 121 -0.26 19.77 -18.11
N CYS A 122 0.78 19.89 -18.93
CA CYS A 122 1.53 21.13 -19.26
C CYS A 122 2.32 21.84 -18.15
N ASP A 123 3.66 21.70 -18.17
CA ASP A 123 4.56 22.74 -18.70
C ASP A 123 6.00 22.16 -18.72
N GLU A 124 6.50 21.86 -19.93
CA GLU A 124 7.93 21.85 -20.15
C GLU A 124 8.42 23.29 -20.04
N ARG A 125 8.94 23.71 -18.87
CA ARG A 125 9.89 24.82 -18.73
C ARG A 125 10.39 24.94 -17.30
N ASN A 126 11.55 24.33 -17.05
CA ASN A 126 12.72 24.98 -16.47
C ASN A 126 13.79 23.94 -16.17
N LYS A 127 14.58 23.64 -17.20
CA LYS A 127 15.99 23.27 -17.03
C LYS A 127 16.79 24.57 -17.10
N ILE A 128 17.14 25.13 -15.94
CA ILE A 128 18.41 25.82 -15.67
C ILE A 128 18.80 25.42 -14.24
#